data_AF-A0AAV7SN50-F1
#
_entry.id   AF-A0AAV7SN50-F1
#
_cell.length_a   1.000
_cell.length_b   1.000
_cell.length_c   1.000
_cell.angle_alpha   90.00
_cell.angle_beta   90.00
_cell.angle_gamma   90.00
#
_symmetry.space_group_name_H-M   'P 1'
#
loop_
_entity.id
_entity.type
_entity.pdbx_description
1 polymer ?
#
loop_
_entity_poly.entity_id
_entity_poly.type
_entity_poly.pdbx_seq_one_letter_code
_entity_poly.pdbx_strand_id
1 'polypeptide(L)'
;MGKDKAGKGTQQTRMDQYTAQTLGGTLPQEPPGPLNKGSEPTGKQILAAIEASGQAVKSQIATMAVDVNLLRADLRVVTERSVATMQQVTSIQTDIDTLKTSVAALEETLTGYFGGNWTTAQSCGIEWEALKVVIQGQSLTKTYGIRKKLDQELEQQEDALVVLQHQIDNGDALEAESQVVRGCIGALWSKLDSYVRKDFRQRLHREGDWSGGLLAWLLRRERPTPLILSLRGPTGDRILGQTCVNAHLQEHLKAICSSPRCDVSSRICEFLDGLRLPRLTHTQVTELETELSLEDLQGVLCGMASGGRQDLTASQSSFTAHTPQHCFLNY
;
A
#
# COMPACT_ATOMS: atom_id res chain seq x y z
N MET A 1 13.60 -17.74 18.46
CA MET A 1 12.28 -18.38 18.72
C MET A 1 11.63 -18.59 17.36
N GLY A 2 11.18 -19.75 16.88
CA GLY A 2 11.13 -21.12 17.35
C GLY A 2 10.27 -21.87 16.32
N LYS A 3 10.91 -22.79 15.57
CA LYS A 3 10.38 -23.95 14.80
C LYS A 3 9.03 -23.84 14.05
N ASP A 4 9.10 -23.93 12.72
CA ASP A 4 8.12 -24.65 11.88
C ASP A 4 8.84 -25.35 10.70
N LYS A 5 9.30 -26.58 10.97
CA LYS A 5 9.74 -27.56 9.97
C LYS A 5 9.15 -28.91 10.36
N ALA A 6 7.83 -29.04 10.23
CA ALA A 6 7.11 -30.29 10.43
C ALA A 6 6.13 -30.45 9.26
N GLY A 7 6.56 -31.15 8.20
CA GLY A 7 5.68 -31.37 7.04
C GLY A 7 6.29 -32.21 5.92
N LYS A 8 7.63 -32.32 5.85
CA LYS A 8 8.31 -33.15 4.84
C LYS A 8 8.73 -34.54 5.33
N GLY A 9 8.51 -34.87 6.60
CA GLY A 9 8.92 -36.15 7.19
C GLY A 9 7.91 -37.30 7.00
N THR A 10 6.62 -37.00 6.89
CA THR A 10 5.57 -38.02 7.06
C THR A 10 5.18 -38.76 5.77
N GLN A 11 5.53 -38.23 4.59
CA GLN A 11 5.26 -38.90 3.31
C GLN A 11 6.39 -39.84 2.87
N GLN A 12 7.65 -39.53 3.21
CA GLN A 12 8.77 -40.42 2.91
C GLN A 12 8.69 -41.71 3.74
N THR A 13 8.34 -41.61 5.02
CA THR A 13 8.22 -42.77 5.92
C THR A 13 7.03 -43.69 5.58
N ARG A 14 5.99 -43.21 4.87
CA ARG A 14 4.86 -44.04 4.42
C ARG A 14 5.11 -44.74 3.08
N MET A 15 5.92 -44.16 2.21
CA MET A 15 6.39 -44.84 0.99
C MET A 15 7.34 -45.99 1.33
N ASP A 16 8.24 -45.80 2.29
CA ASP A 16 9.19 -46.84 2.71
C ASP A 16 8.52 -48.02 3.44
N GLN A 17 7.34 -47.82 4.04
CA GLN A 17 6.54 -48.90 4.65
C GLN A 17 5.81 -49.77 3.61
N TYR A 18 5.50 -49.23 2.42
CA TYR A 18 4.88 -50.01 1.34
C TYR A 18 5.89 -50.85 0.56
N THR A 19 7.14 -50.41 0.43
CA THR A 19 8.22 -51.19 -0.19
C THR A 19 8.75 -52.31 0.72
N ALA A 20 8.60 -52.19 2.04
CA ALA A 20 9.00 -53.24 2.97
C ALA A 20 8.00 -54.42 3.07
N GLN A 21 6.72 -54.21 2.73
CA GLN A 21 5.70 -55.27 2.80
C GLN A 21 5.48 -56.04 1.49
N THR A 22 6.06 -55.61 0.36
CA THR A 22 5.93 -56.28 -0.95
C THR A 22 7.16 -57.09 -1.37
N LEU A 23 8.23 -57.13 -0.56
CA LEU A 23 9.44 -57.93 -0.82
C LEU A 23 9.66 -59.07 0.20
N GLY A 24 8.61 -59.50 0.88
CA GLY A 24 8.60 -60.67 1.78
C GLY A 24 8.10 -61.94 1.11
N GLY A 25 8.34 -62.13 -0.19
CA GLY A 25 8.08 -63.39 -0.88
C GLY A 25 9.27 -64.32 -0.71
N THR A 26 9.28 -65.11 0.36
CA THR A 26 10.28 -66.17 0.58
C THR A 26 10.13 -67.22 -0.52
N LEU A 27 11.03 -67.22 -1.51
CA LEU A 27 11.24 -68.32 -2.43
C LEU A 27 11.68 -69.56 -1.63
N PRO A 28 11.05 -70.74 -1.78
CA PRO A 28 11.61 -71.96 -1.25
C PRO A 28 12.73 -72.43 -2.20
N GLN A 29 13.99 -72.22 -1.78
CA GLN A 29 15.11 -73.01 -2.28
C GLN A 29 15.34 -74.17 -1.31
N GLU A 30 14.99 -75.39 -1.74
CA GLU A 30 15.72 -76.60 -1.38
C GLU A 30 15.77 -77.56 -2.57
N PRO A 31 16.89 -78.27 -2.78
CA PRO A 31 17.06 -79.23 -3.88
C PRO A 31 16.29 -80.54 -3.62
N PRO A 32 15.89 -81.28 -4.68
CA PRO A 32 15.14 -82.53 -4.50
C PRO A 32 16.05 -83.63 -3.97
N GLY A 33 15.83 -84.03 -2.72
CA GLY A 33 16.27 -85.31 -2.15
C GLY A 33 15.47 -86.50 -2.73
N PRO A 34 15.95 -87.75 -2.60
CA PRO A 34 15.51 -88.87 -3.40
C PRO A 34 14.05 -89.26 -3.12
N LEU A 35 13.37 -89.63 -4.20
CA LEU A 35 12.00 -90.16 -4.27
C LEU A 35 11.70 -91.18 -3.16
N ASN A 36 11.02 -90.71 -2.12
CA ASN A 36 10.33 -91.59 -1.19
C ASN A 36 8.98 -91.98 -1.81
N LYS A 37 8.87 -93.24 -2.25
CA LYS A 37 7.62 -93.85 -2.74
C LYS A 37 6.67 -94.00 -1.56
N GLY A 38 5.78 -93.02 -1.36
CA GLY A 38 4.74 -93.06 -0.33
C GLY A 38 3.47 -92.36 -0.78
N SER A 39 2.45 -93.17 -1.07
CA SER A 39 1.02 -92.83 -1.32
C SER A 39 0.69 -91.76 -2.36
N GLU A 40 0.06 -92.18 -3.46
CA GLU A 40 -0.71 -91.27 -4.33
C GLU A 40 -1.67 -90.44 -3.47
N PRO A 41 -1.75 -89.11 -3.67
CA PRO A 41 -2.69 -88.28 -2.95
C PRO A 41 -4.10 -88.78 -3.28
N THR A 42 -4.81 -89.24 -2.27
CA THR A 42 -6.19 -89.70 -2.42
C THR A 42 -7.02 -88.52 -2.95
N GLY A 43 -8.02 -88.75 -3.82
CA GLY A 43 -8.82 -87.67 -4.42
C GLY A 43 -9.39 -86.64 -3.42
N LYS A 44 -9.57 -87.04 -2.15
CA LYS A 44 -9.92 -86.15 -1.02
C LYS A 44 -8.87 -85.09 -0.69
N GLN A 45 -7.57 -85.41 -0.77
CA GLN A 45 -6.47 -84.46 -0.51
C GLN A 45 -6.38 -83.40 -1.63
N ILE A 46 -6.64 -83.79 -2.88
CA ILE A 46 -6.69 -82.87 -4.02
C ILE A 46 -7.88 -81.91 -3.87
N LEU A 47 -9.05 -82.42 -3.48
CA LEU A 47 -10.24 -81.61 -3.28
C LEU A 47 -10.06 -80.57 -2.17
N ALA A 48 -9.47 -80.99 -1.03
CA ALA A 48 -9.14 -80.09 0.08
C ALA A 48 -8.13 -78.99 -0.31
N ALA A 49 -7.14 -79.32 -1.15
CA ALA A 49 -6.18 -78.34 -1.67
C ALA A 49 -6.83 -77.31 -2.60
N ILE A 50 -7.78 -77.75 -3.45
CA ILE A 50 -8.56 -76.86 -4.33
C ILE A 50 -9.46 -75.93 -3.50
N GLU A 51 -10.12 -76.45 -2.46
CA GLU A 51 -10.96 -75.64 -1.57
C GLU A 51 -10.13 -74.60 -0.80
N ALA A 52 -8.97 -74.98 -0.26
CA ALA A 52 -8.07 -74.07 0.43
C ALA A 52 -7.54 -72.97 -0.52
N SER A 53 -7.17 -73.34 -1.74
CA SER A 53 -6.77 -72.39 -2.79
C SER A 53 -7.91 -71.45 -3.17
N GLY A 54 -9.14 -71.97 -3.33
CA GLY A 54 -10.33 -71.16 -3.60
C GLY A 54 -10.65 -70.17 -2.49
N GLN A 55 -10.49 -70.56 -1.22
CA GLN A 55 -10.64 -69.64 -0.08
C GLN A 55 -9.55 -68.56 -0.05
N ALA A 56 -8.30 -68.91 -0.37
CA ALA A 56 -7.20 -67.95 -0.46
C ALA A 56 -7.40 -66.93 -1.60
N VAL A 57 -7.89 -67.37 -2.77
CA VAL A 57 -8.23 -66.46 -3.86
C VAL A 57 -9.39 -65.53 -3.45
N LYS A 58 -10.42 -66.06 -2.76
CA LYS A 58 -11.55 -65.26 -2.29
C LYS A 58 -11.13 -64.19 -1.28
N SER A 59 -10.21 -64.51 -0.36
CA SER A 59 -9.68 -63.53 0.58
C SER A 59 -8.83 -62.47 -0.12
N GLN A 60 -7.99 -62.86 -1.09
CA GLN A 60 -7.23 -61.91 -1.91
C GLN A 60 -8.15 -60.96 -2.70
N ILE A 61 -9.22 -61.47 -3.31
CA ILE A 61 -10.22 -60.65 -4.02
C ILE A 61 -10.88 -59.66 -3.07
N ALA A 62 -11.22 -60.07 -1.84
CA ALA A 62 -11.81 -59.18 -0.85
C ALA A 62 -10.84 -58.06 -0.44
N THR A 63 -9.56 -58.36 -0.23
CA THR A 63 -8.52 -57.35 0.05
C THR A 63 -8.35 -56.39 -1.13
N MET A 64 -8.25 -56.91 -2.36
CA MET A 64 -8.14 -56.07 -3.56
C MET A 64 -9.36 -55.14 -3.74
N ALA A 65 -10.56 -55.59 -3.38
CA ALA A 65 -11.76 -54.75 -3.43
C ALA A 65 -11.67 -53.57 -2.46
N VAL A 66 -11.09 -53.77 -1.26
CA VAL A 66 -10.84 -52.68 -0.30
C VAL A 66 -9.81 -51.70 -0.87
N ASP A 67 -8.70 -52.20 -1.41
CA ASP A 67 -7.64 -51.37 -1.98
C ASP A 67 -8.15 -50.52 -3.16
N VAL A 68 -8.97 -51.10 -4.04
CA VAL A 68 -9.59 -50.36 -5.16
C VAL A 68 -10.49 -49.23 -4.67
N ASN A 69 -11.25 -49.46 -3.59
CA ASN A 69 -12.09 -48.41 -3.01
C ASN A 69 -11.26 -47.30 -2.36
N LEU A 70 -10.15 -47.64 -1.69
CA LEU A 70 -9.22 -46.66 -1.12
C LEU A 70 -8.56 -45.82 -2.22
N LEU A 71 -8.05 -46.46 -3.28
CA LEU A 71 -7.48 -45.77 -4.43
C LEU A 71 -8.49 -44.84 -5.11
N ARG A 72 -9.75 -45.26 -5.20
CA ARG A 72 -10.82 -44.40 -5.74
C ARG A 72 -11.04 -43.16 -4.86
N ALA A 73 -11.00 -43.31 -3.54
CA ALA A 73 -11.12 -42.19 -2.61
C ALA A 73 -9.92 -41.23 -2.73
N ASP A 74 -8.70 -41.77 -2.79
CA ASP A 74 -7.49 -40.96 -2.98
C ASP A 74 -7.51 -40.22 -4.32
N LEU A 75 -7.92 -40.89 -5.41
CA LEU A 75 -8.05 -40.27 -6.73
C LEU A 75 -9.04 -39.09 -6.70
N ARG A 76 -10.16 -39.24 -5.98
CA ARG A 76 -11.14 -38.17 -5.82
C ARG A 76 -10.52 -36.96 -5.11
N VAL A 77 -9.79 -37.17 -4.02
CA VAL A 77 -9.10 -36.10 -3.29
C VAL A 77 -8.04 -35.41 -4.16
N VAL A 78 -7.27 -36.18 -4.94
CA VAL A 78 -6.29 -35.61 -5.88
C VAL A 78 -6.98 -34.75 -6.94
N THR A 79 -8.11 -35.21 -7.46
CA THR A 79 -8.88 -34.47 -8.48
C THR A 79 -9.45 -33.17 -7.93
N GLU A 80 -10.06 -33.21 -6.73
CA GLU A 80 -10.57 -32.01 -6.05
C GLU A 80 -9.46 -30.99 -5.80
N ARG A 81 -8.27 -31.45 -5.37
CA ARG A 81 -7.09 -30.59 -5.22
C ARG A 81 -6.62 -30.02 -6.54
N SER A 82 -6.56 -30.82 -7.61
CA SER A 82 -6.11 -30.32 -8.92
C SER A 82 -7.03 -29.23 -9.45
N VAL A 83 -8.35 -29.41 -9.32
CA VAL A 83 -9.34 -28.39 -9.70
C VAL A 83 -9.14 -27.11 -8.89
N ALA A 84 -8.99 -27.21 -7.57
CA ALA A 84 -8.74 -26.04 -6.72
C ALA A 84 -7.45 -25.30 -7.10
N THR A 85 -6.37 -26.03 -7.39
CA THR A 85 -5.11 -25.40 -7.86
C THR A 85 -5.28 -24.73 -9.23
N MET A 86 -6.06 -25.33 -10.13
CA MET A 86 -6.30 -24.77 -11.45
C MET A 86 -7.10 -23.47 -11.37
N GLN A 87 -8.09 -23.39 -10.47
CA GLN A 87 -8.81 -22.14 -10.17
C GLN A 87 -7.88 -21.05 -9.62
N GLN A 88 -6.96 -21.40 -8.72
CA GLN A 88 -5.95 -20.45 -8.21
C GLN A 88 -5.04 -19.94 -9.33
N VAL A 89 -4.57 -20.83 -10.22
CA VAL A 89 -3.74 -20.43 -11.37
C VAL A 89 -4.50 -19.46 -12.28
N THR A 90 -5.78 -19.69 -12.56
CA THR A 90 -6.59 -18.75 -13.36
C THR A 90 -6.75 -17.39 -12.69
N SER A 91 -6.95 -17.34 -11.36
CA SER A 91 -7.00 -16.08 -10.61
C SER A 91 -5.67 -15.33 -10.63
N ILE A 92 -4.54 -16.04 -10.53
CA ILE A 92 -3.21 -15.43 -10.63
C ILE A 92 -3.00 -14.85 -12.02
N GLN A 93 -3.46 -15.56 -13.07
CA GLN A 93 -3.34 -15.08 -14.43
C GLN A 93 -4.11 -13.76 -14.65
N THR A 94 -5.32 -13.64 -14.10
CA THR A 94 -6.07 -12.37 -14.15
C THR A 94 -5.36 -11.25 -13.38
N ASP A 95 -4.76 -11.55 -12.24
CA ASP A 95 -3.97 -10.57 -11.47
C ASP A 95 -2.73 -10.11 -12.25
N ILE A 96 -2.06 -11.01 -12.98
CA ILE A 96 -0.93 -10.67 -13.85
C ILE A 96 -1.35 -9.71 -14.96
N ASP A 97 -2.48 -9.97 -15.61
CA ASP A 97 -2.93 -9.13 -16.72
C ASP A 97 -3.40 -7.74 -16.24
N THR A 98 -4.03 -7.66 -15.06
CA THR A 98 -4.33 -6.37 -14.42
C THR A 98 -3.05 -5.62 -13.99
N LEU A 99 -2.01 -6.32 -13.53
CA LEU A 99 -0.72 -5.69 -13.23
C LEU A 99 -0.07 -5.12 -14.50
N LYS A 100 -0.06 -5.87 -15.61
CA LYS A 100 0.51 -5.40 -16.89
C LYS A 100 -0.16 -4.11 -17.37
N THR A 101 -1.50 -4.06 -17.34
CA THR A 101 -2.23 -2.84 -17.72
C THR A 101 -1.92 -1.67 -16.77
N SER A 102 -1.76 -1.94 -15.47
CA SER A 102 -1.40 -0.91 -14.50
C SER A 102 0.01 -0.34 -14.71
N VAL A 103 0.96 -1.17 -15.14
CA VAL A 103 2.35 -0.80 -15.47
C VAL A 103 2.37 0.04 -16.73
N ALA A 104 1.69 -0.38 -17.81
CA ALA A 104 1.60 0.39 -19.05
C ALA A 104 1.02 1.80 -18.79
N ALA A 105 -0.02 1.91 -17.95
CA ALA A 105 -0.58 3.21 -17.56
C ALA A 105 0.43 4.08 -16.76
N LEU A 106 1.26 3.48 -15.92
CA LEU A 106 2.32 4.22 -15.21
C LEU A 106 3.41 4.70 -16.16
N GLU A 107 3.79 3.89 -17.14
CA GLU A 107 4.76 4.27 -18.18
C GLU A 107 4.25 5.45 -19.00
N GLU A 108 2.98 5.43 -19.43
CA GLU A 108 2.34 6.55 -20.13
C GLU A 108 2.30 7.83 -19.27
N THR A 109 2.07 7.68 -17.97
CA THR A 109 2.08 8.82 -17.04
C THR A 109 3.49 9.39 -16.91
N LEU A 110 4.50 8.53 -16.85
CA LEU A 110 5.90 8.93 -16.72
C LEU A 110 6.38 9.66 -17.98
N THR A 111 6.05 9.14 -19.16
CA THR A 111 6.37 9.79 -20.44
C THR A 111 5.64 11.11 -20.59
N GLY A 112 4.37 11.19 -20.18
CA GLY A 112 3.61 12.44 -20.14
C GLY A 112 4.18 13.46 -19.15
N TYR A 113 4.62 13.01 -17.97
CA TYR A 113 5.24 13.86 -16.97
C TYR A 113 6.54 14.46 -17.50
N PHE A 114 7.47 13.66 -18.06
CA PHE A 114 8.73 14.16 -18.60
C PHE A 114 8.60 14.86 -19.98
N GLY A 115 7.51 14.63 -20.70
CA GLY A 115 7.22 15.30 -21.98
C GLY A 115 6.69 16.73 -21.86
N GLY A 116 6.27 17.15 -20.65
CA GLY A 116 5.96 18.55 -20.37
C GLY A 116 7.20 19.43 -20.37
N ASN A 117 7.09 20.69 -20.80
CA ASN A 117 8.20 21.65 -20.81
C ASN A 117 8.64 21.98 -19.36
N TRP A 118 9.50 21.15 -18.77
CA TRP A 118 10.25 21.49 -17.58
C TRP A 118 11.23 22.59 -17.96
N THR A 119 11.00 23.80 -17.48
CA THR A 119 11.98 24.87 -17.57
C THR A 119 13.25 24.42 -16.87
N THR A 120 14.39 24.47 -17.56
CA THR A 120 15.73 23.96 -17.18
C THR A 120 16.32 24.53 -15.88
N ALA A 121 15.54 25.30 -15.12
CA ALA A 121 15.94 25.99 -13.90
C ALA A 121 15.41 25.35 -12.60
N GLN A 122 14.61 24.27 -12.66
CA GLN A 122 14.18 23.57 -11.45
C GLN A 122 15.27 22.62 -10.94
N SER A 123 15.44 22.56 -9.61
CA SER A 123 16.40 21.63 -9.03
C SER A 123 15.87 20.21 -9.15
N CYS A 124 16.75 19.26 -9.49
CA CYS A 124 16.46 17.81 -9.57
C CYS A 124 15.69 17.28 -8.34
N GLY A 125 15.87 17.90 -7.17
CA GLY A 125 15.12 17.58 -5.96
C GLY A 125 13.62 17.91 -6.06
N ILE A 126 13.26 19.07 -6.60
CA ILE A 126 11.84 19.47 -6.75
C ILE A 126 11.15 18.57 -7.78
N GLU A 127 11.84 18.23 -8.86
CA GLU A 127 11.34 17.31 -9.89
C GLU A 127 11.06 15.92 -9.32
N TRP A 128 11.95 15.40 -8.48
CA TRP A 128 11.77 14.11 -7.80
C TRP A 128 10.61 14.13 -6.81
N GLU A 129 10.47 15.19 -6.01
CA GLU A 129 9.34 15.34 -5.08
C GLU A 129 8.00 15.44 -5.84
N ALA A 130 7.95 16.25 -6.90
CA ALA A 130 6.75 16.38 -7.74
C ALA A 130 6.38 15.05 -8.41
N LEU A 131 7.36 14.29 -8.93
CA LEU A 131 7.13 12.97 -9.51
C LEU A 131 6.57 11.99 -8.47
N LYS A 132 7.13 11.97 -7.25
CA LYS A 132 6.62 11.14 -6.16
C LYS A 132 5.15 11.46 -5.85
N VAL A 133 4.78 12.74 -5.80
CA VAL A 133 3.39 13.16 -5.57
C VAL A 133 2.47 12.69 -6.70
N VAL A 134 2.89 12.78 -7.96
CA VAL A 134 2.11 12.30 -9.11
C VAL A 134 1.87 10.79 -9.03
N ILE A 135 2.93 10.01 -8.79
CA ILE A 135 2.83 8.55 -8.64
C ILE A 135 1.95 8.18 -7.45
N GLN A 136 2.09 8.89 -6.32
CA GLN A 136 1.25 8.71 -5.13
C GLN A 136 -0.21 9.03 -5.42
N GLY A 137 -0.50 10.13 -6.11
CA GLY A 137 -1.86 10.52 -6.51
C GLY A 137 -2.54 9.46 -7.36
N GLN A 138 -1.83 8.90 -8.34
CA GLN A 138 -2.37 7.80 -9.15
C GLN A 138 -2.59 6.52 -8.36
N SER A 139 -1.63 6.17 -7.49
CA SER A 139 -1.78 5.04 -6.57
C SER A 139 -3.01 5.21 -5.69
N LEU A 140 -3.22 6.40 -5.13
CA LEU A 140 -4.37 6.76 -4.28
C LEU A 140 -5.70 6.71 -5.04
N THR A 141 -5.75 7.23 -6.26
CA THR A 141 -6.97 7.20 -7.08
C THR A 141 -7.37 5.76 -7.42
N LYS A 142 -6.40 4.90 -7.79
CA LYS A 142 -6.67 3.48 -8.05
C LYS A 142 -7.12 2.75 -6.79
N THR A 143 -6.46 2.97 -5.65
CA THR A 143 -6.84 2.34 -4.38
C THR A 143 -8.22 2.78 -3.92
N TYR A 144 -8.52 4.08 -3.96
CA TYR A 144 -9.84 4.61 -3.63
C TYR A 144 -10.94 4.04 -4.54
N GLY A 145 -10.68 3.93 -5.86
CA GLY A 145 -11.62 3.34 -6.80
C GLY A 145 -11.96 1.87 -6.50
N ILE A 146 -10.96 1.07 -6.14
CA ILE A 146 -11.15 -0.34 -5.74
C ILE A 146 -11.97 -0.42 -4.46
N ARG A 147 -11.62 0.38 -3.45
CA ARG A 147 -12.32 0.40 -2.17
C ARG A 147 -13.78 0.81 -2.36
N LYS A 148 -14.03 1.87 -3.13
CA LYS A 148 -15.39 2.33 -3.42
C LYS A 148 -16.24 1.26 -4.10
N LYS A 149 -15.68 0.48 -5.04
CA LYS A 149 -16.40 -0.63 -5.68
C LYS A 149 -16.72 -1.74 -4.68
N LEU A 150 -15.77 -2.12 -3.83
CA LEU A 150 -16.00 -3.12 -2.77
C LEU A 150 -17.06 -2.65 -1.77
N ASP A 151 -17.02 -1.39 -1.36
CA ASP A 151 -18.01 -0.82 -0.44
C ASP A 151 -19.40 -0.81 -1.09
N GLN A 152 -19.51 -0.48 -2.38
CA GLN A 152 -20.78 -0.55 -3.13
C GLN A 152 -21.32 -1.97 -3.26
N GLU A 153 -20.47 -2.95 -3.59
CA GLU A 153 -20.87 -4.36 -3.65
C GLU A 153 -21.33 -4.87 -2.29
N LEU A 154 -20.70 -4.42 -1.21
CA LEU A 154 -21.04 -4.78 0.16
C LEU A 154 -22.41 -4.20 0.56
N GLU A 155 -22.65 -2.92 0.29
CA GLU A 155 -23.94 -2.26 0.52
C GLU A 155 -25.07 -2.97 -0.24
N GLN A 156 -24.86 -3.33 -1.51
CA GLN A 156 -25.84 -4.08 -2.31
C GLN A 156 -26.17 -5.46 -1.73
N GLN A 157 -25.18 -6.17 -1.20
CA GLN A 157 -25.39 -7.50 -0.60
C GLN A 157 -26.03 -7.41 0.79
N GLU A 158 -25.71 -6.37 1.57
CA GLU A 158 -26.36 -6.10 2.85
C GLU A 158 -27.84 -5.74 2.67
N ASP A 159 -28.17 -4.90 1.68
CA ASP A 159 -29.55 -4.57 1.32
C ASP A 159 -30.33 -5.82 0.91
N ALA A 160 -29.74 -6.68 0.08
CA ALA A 160 -30.35 -7.95 -0.32
C ALA A 160 -30.60 -8.87 0.89
N LEU A 161 -29.68 -8.90 1.86
CA LEU A 161 -29.83 -9.69 3.08
C LEU A 161 -30.99 -9.17 3.94
N VAL A 162 -31.15 -7.85 4.07
CA VAL A 162 -32.27 -7.25 4.81
C VAL A 162 -33.61 -7.63 4.19
N VAL A 163 -33.72 -7.62 2.85
CA VAL A 163 -34.94 -8.04 2.14
C VAL A 163 -35.23 -9.52 2.35
N LEU A 164 -34.21 -10.39 2.22
CA LEU A 164 -34.36 -11.83 2.45
C LEU A 164 -34.71 -12.15 3.90
N GLN A 165 -34.13 -11.43 4.87
CA GLN A 165 -34.44 -11.61 6.28
C GLN A 165 -35.91 -11.26 6.56
N HIS A 166 -36.41 -10.16 5.98
CA HIS A 166 -37.82 -9.79 6.08
C HIS A 166 -38.75 -10.85 5.44
N GLN A 167 -38.34 -11.49 4.34
CA GLN A 167 -39.12 -12.58 3.71
C GLN A 167 -39.11 -13.86 4.57
N ILE A 168 -37.99 -14.19 5.21
CA ILE A 168 -37.90 -15.31 6.17
C ILE A 168 -38.79 -15.06 7.40
N ASP A 169 -38.77 -13.83 7.94
CA ASP A 169 -39.61 -13.46 9.08
C ASP A 169 -41.12 -13.54 8.74
N ASN A 170 -41.47 -13.39 7.46
CA ASN A 170 -42.83 -13.59 6.94
C ASN A 170 -43.19 -15.06 6.63
N GLY A 171 -42.25 -15.99 6.81
CA GLY A 171 -42.48 -17.44 6.69
C GLY A 171 -42.08 -18.08 5.36
N ASP A 172 -41.40 -17.36 4.45
CA ASP A 172 -40.87 -17.94 3.22
C ASP A 172 -39.59 -18.75 3.52
N ALA A 173 -39.51 -19.98 3.01
CA ALA A 173 -38.40 -20.91 3.23
C ALA A 173 -37.15 -20.55 2.40
N LEU A 174 -36.63 -19.34 2.59
CA LEU A 174 -35.47 -18.77 1.88
C LEU A 174 -34.17 -18.80 2.71
N GLU A 175 -34.12 -19.61 3.77
CA GLU A 175 -32.93 -19.74 4.63
C GLU A 175 -31.67 -20.15 3.86
N ALA A 176 -31.81 -21.03 2.87
CA ALA A 176 -30.69 -21.46 2.03
C ALA A 176 -30.11 -20.28 1.21
N GLU A 177 -30.96 -19.38 0.70
CA GLU A 177 -30.54 -18.22 -0.08
C GLU A 177 -29.90 -17.15 0.82
N SER A 178 -30.46 -16.91 2.01
CA SER A 178 -29.86 -16.04 3.03
C SER A 178 -28.47 -16.53 3.47
N GLN A 179 -28.28 -17.84 3.61
CA GLN A 179 -26.99 -18.41 3.99
C GLN A 179 -25.93 -18.25 2.88
N VAL A 180 -26.34 -18.29 1.60
CA VAL A 180 -25.46 -17.95 0.47
C VAL A 180 -25.05 -16.48 0.50
N VAL A 181 -25.99 -15.55 0.70
CA VAL A 181 -25.69 -14.10 0.78
C VAL A 181 -24.75 -13.78 1.94
N ARG A 182 -24.97 -14.37 3.12
CA ARG A 182 -24.05 -14.26 4.26
C ARG A 182 -22.64 -14.77 3.93
N GLY A 183 -22.54 -15.87 3.18
CA GLY A 183 -21.27 -16.39 2.67
C GLY A 183 -20.58 -15.42 1.72
N CYS A 184 -21.33 -14.81 0.80
CA CYS A 184 -20.83 -13.77 -0.11
C CYS A 184 -20.32 -12.53 0.65
N ILE A 185 -21.07 -12.05 1.64
CA ILE A 185 -20.65 -10.95 2.51
C ILE A 185 -19.36 -11.30 3.25
N GLY A 186 -19.25 -12.51 3.83
CA GLY A 186 -18.02 -12.98 4.48
C GLY A 186 -16.81 -13.01 3.54
N ALA A 187 -17.01 -13.40 2.28
CA ALA A 187 -15.96 -13.36 1.27
C ALA A 187 -15.56 -11.92 0.91
N LEU A 188 -16.50 -10.98 0.83
CA LEU A 188 -16.23 -9.56 0.62
C LEU A 188 -15.46 -8.94 1.78
N TRP A 189 -15.84 -9.21 3.03
CA TRP A 189 -15.10 -8.77 4.21
C TRP A 189 -13.67 -9.32 4.22
N SER A 190 -13.49 -10.60 3.89
CA SER A 190 -12.15 -11.20 3.78
C SER A 190 -11.28 -10.50 2.73
N LYS A 191 -11.86 -10.16 1.56
CA LYS A 191 -11.18 -9.37 0.53
C LYS A 191 -10.80 -7.99 1.04
N LEU A 192 -11.72 -7.28 1.69
CA LEU A 192 -11.49 -5.96 2.27
C LEU A 192 -10.39 -6.00 3.33
N ASP A 193 -10.41 -6.98 4.23
CA ASP A 193 -9.37 -7.18 5.25
C ASP A 193 -8.01 -7.45 4.62
N SER A 194 -7.96 -8.26 3.56
CA SER A 194 -6.71 -8.54 2.84
C SER A 194 -6.15 -7.25 2.22
N TYR A 195 -7.03 -6.39 1.72
CA TYR A 195 -6.71 -5.13 1.10
C TYR A 195 -6.22 -4.10 2.12
N VAL A 196 -6.95 -3.90 3.22
CA VAL A 196 -6.56 -3.01 4.32
C VAL A 196 -5.18 -3.42 4.87
N ARG A 197 -4.91 -4.73 5.01
CA ARG A 197 -3.60 -5.24 5.41
C ARG A 197 -2.49 -4.97 4.38
N LYS A 198 -2.78 -5.01 3.08
CA LYS A 198 -1.82 -4.67 2.02
C LYS A 198 -1.53 -3.16 2.02
N ASP A 199 -2.57 -2.32 2.08
CA ASP A 199 -2.43 -0.86 2.15
C ASP A 199 -1.65 -0.44 3.41
N PHE A 200 -1.98 -1.04 4.56
CA PHE A 200 -1.27 -0.83 5.82
C PHE A 200 0.23 -1.15 5.71
N ARG A 201 0.59 -2.28 5.09
CA ARG A 201 2.01 -2.62 4.84
C ARG A 201 2.69 -1.65 3.90
N GLN A 202 2.02 -1.18 2.85
CA GLN A 202 2.58 -0.19 1.95
C GLN A 202 2.82 1.16 2.65
N ARG A 203 1.90 1.59 3.52
CA ARG A 203 2.09 2.79 4.35
C ARG A 203 3.28 2.64 5.30
N LEU A 204 3.41 1.48 5.95
CA LEU A 204 4.57 1.15 6.80
C LEU A 204 5.90 1.33 6.06
N HIS A 205 5.99 0.86 4.81
CA HIS A 205 7.19 1.00 4.00
C HIS A 205 7.43 2.42 3.49
N ARG A 206 6.38 3.22 3.29
CA ARG A 206 6.49 4.63 2.83
C ARG A 206 6.99 5.57 3.91
N GLU A 207 6.55 5.36 5.16
CA GLU A 207 6.84 6.28 6.26
C GLU A 207 8.12 5.93 7.02
N GLY A 208 8.67 4.73 6.82
CA GLY A 208 9.99 4.29 7.31
C GLY A 208 10.10 4.10 8.83
N ASP A 209 9.43 4.94 9.62
CA ASP A 209 9.46 4.97 11.08
C ASP A 209 8.07 5.24 11.70
N TRP A 210 7.05 4.57 11.17
CA TRP A 210 5.69 4.70 11.71
C TRP A 210 5.52 3.98 13.06
N SER A 211 6.35 3.01 13.44
CA SER A 211 6.32 2.49 14.82
C SER A 211 6.69 3.57 15.82
N GLY A 212 7.67 4.42 15.50
CA GLY A 212 7.99 5.63 16.24
C GLY A 212 6.87 6.67 16.18
N GLY A 213 6.29 6.90 15.00
CA GLY A 213 5.18 7.84 14.79
C GLY A 213 3.88 7.45 15.48
N LEU A 214 3.47 6.18 15.41
CA LEU A 214 2.33 5.60 16.10
C LEU A 214 2.56 5.58 17.60
N LEU A 215 3.75 5.17 18.07
CA LEU A 215 4.08 5.24 19.48
C LEU A 215 4.04 6.69 19.97
N ALA A 216 4.60 7.64 19.21
CA ALA A 216 4.53 9.05 19.54
C ALA A 216 3.09 9.58 19.53
N TRP A 217 2.25 9.12 18.59
CA TRP A 217 0.85 9.48 18.49
C TRP A 217 0.02 8.89 19.64
N LEU A 218 0.20 7.61 19.96
CA LEU A 218 -0.41 6.92 21.10
C LEU A 218 0.05 7.58 22.41
N LEU A 219 1.34 7.86 22.57
CA LEU A 219 1.88 8.60 23.71
C LEU A 219 1.32 10.02 23.80
N ARG A 220 1.03 10.70 22.68
CA ARG A 220 0.36 12.01 22.68
C ARG A 220 -1.11 11.91 23.05
N ARG A 221 -1.77 10.81 22.68
CA ARG A 221 -3.19 10.54 22.95
C ARG A 221 -3.44 10.04 24.38
N GLU A 222 -2.52 9.25 24.93
CA GLU A 222 -2.56 8.74 26.30
C GLU A 222 -1.97 9.71 27.32
N ARG A 223 -1.21 10.72 26.88
CA ARG A 223 -0.84 11.82 27.77
C ARG A 223 -2.11 12.57 28.18
N PRO A 224 -2.37 12.78 29.48
CA PRO A 224 -3.31 13.81 29.88
C PRO A 224 -2.86 15.13 29.26
N THR A 225 -3.82 15.98 28.87
CA THR A 225 -3.63 17.36 28.36
C THR A 225 -2.35 17.98 28.90
N PRO A 226 -1.50 18.62 28.06
CA PRO A 226 -0.10 18.93 28.38
C PRO A 226 0.03 19.58 29.77
N LEU A 227 0.37 18.76 30.76
CA LEU A 227 0.64 19.22 32.12
C LEU A 227 2.00 19.90 32.07
N ILE A 228 2.03 21.21 32.32
CA ILE A 228 3.28 21.93 32.54
C ILE A 228 3.77 21.50 33.93
N LEU A 229 4.64 20.50 33.96
CA LEU A 229 5.07 19.84 35.21
C LEU A 229 5.93 20.76 36.11
N SER A 230 6.60 21.75 35.53
CA SER A 230 7.36 22.74 36.29
C SER A 230 7.55 24.03 35.51
N LEU A 231 7.46 25.17 36.20
CA LEU A 231 7.92 26.46 35.71
C LEU A 231 9.07 26.97 36.58
N ARG A 232 9.98 27.73 35.96
CA ARG A 232 10.99 28.47 36.71
C ARG A 232 10.40 29.82 37.10
N GLY A 233 10.30 30.06 38.40
CA GLY A 233 9.83 31.33 38.94
C GLY A 233 10.87 32.45 38.76
N PRO A 234 10.50 33.71 39.04
CA PRO A 234 11.35 34.88 38.88
C PRO A 234 12.57 34.88 39.82
N THR A 235 12.52 34.13 40.92
CA THR A 235 13.64 33.94 41.87
C THR A 235 14.57 32.78 41.52
N GLY A 236 14.28 32.03 40.45
CA GLY A 236 15.03 30.84 40.04
C GLY A 236 14.49 29.51 40.60
N ASP A 237 13.48 29.55 41.47
CA ASP A 237 12.90 28.36 42.08
C ASP A 237 11.99 27.57 41.11
N ARG A 238 11.94 26.25 41.26
CA ARG A 238 11.05 25.38 40.48
C ARG A 238 9.67 25.32 41.12
N ILE A 239 8.68 25.92 40.48
CA ILE A 239 7.28 25.81 40.86
C ILE A 239 6.76 24.46 40.37
N LEU A 240 6.47 23.56 41.31
CA LEU A 240 5.92 22.23 41.06
C LEU A 240 4.43 22.22 41.42
N GLY A 241 3.60 21.60 40.58
CA GLY A 241 2.16 21.47 40.80
C GLY A 241 1.31 22.39 39.90
N GLN A 242 0.28 21.81 39.30
CA GLN A 242 -0.51 22.46 38.23
C GLN A 242 -1.25 23.72 38.68
N THR A 243 -1.76 23.75 39.91
CA THR A 243 -2.43 24.91 40.49
C THR A 243 -1.46 26.09 40.68
N CYS A 244 -0.26 25.82 41.16
CA CYS A 244 0.78 26.84 41.35
C CYS A 244 1.31 27.35 40.01
N VAL A 245 1.51 26.45 39.04
CA VAL A 245 1.92 26.78 37.66
C VAL A 245 0.89 27.66 36.96
N ASN A 246 -0.40 27.32 37.06
CA ASN A 246 -1.47 28.11 36.46
C ASN A 246 -1.60 29.49 37.10
N ALA A 247 -1.50 29.58 38.44
CA ALA A 247 -1.53 30.86 39.14
C ALA A 247 -0.36 31.76 38.71
N HIS A 248 0.84 31.19 38.60
CA HIS A 248 2.03 31.93 38.17
C HIS A 248 1.95 32.38 36.72
N LEU A 249 1.46 31.52 35.82
CA LEU A 249 1.21 31.90 34.41
C LEU A 249 0.17 33.02 34.31
N GLN A 250 -0.91 32.95 35.09
CA GLN A 250 -1.92 33.99 35.09
C GLN A 250 -1.36 35.32 35.59
N GLU A 251 -0.55 35.30 36.65
CA GLU A 251 0.08 36.51 37.18
C GLU A 251 1.08 37.11 36.18
N HIS A 252 1.90 36.28 35.54
CA HIS A 252 2.85 36.70 34.52
C HIS A 252 2.16 37.23 33.26
N LEU A 253 1.11 36.56 32.79
CA LEU A 253 0.32 37.01 31.65
C LEU A 253 -0.43 38.29 31.99
N LYS A 254 -0.99 38.43 33.19
CA LYS A 254 -1.56 39.69 33.67
C LYS A 254 -0.50 40.78 33.72
N ALA A 255 0.73 40.49 34.16
CA ALA A 255 1.81 41.47 34.15
C ALA A 255 2.19 41.91 32.73
N ILE A 256 2.28 40.98 31.76
CA ILE A 256 2.52 41.33 30.36
C ILE A 256 1.36 42.15 29.79
N CYS A 257 0.12 41.72 30.02
CA CYS A 257 -1.07 42.37 29.49
C CYS A 257 -1.39 43.71 30.17
N SER A 258 -0.97 43.89 31.43
CA SER A 258 -1.15 45.12 32.22
C SER A 258 0.08 46.03 32.17
N SER A 259 1.21 45.55 31.64
CA SER A 259 2.29 46.44 31.24
C SER A 259 1.71 47.40 30.19
N PRO A 260 1.97 48.71 30.28
CA PRO A 260 1.56 49.64 29.23
C PRO A 260 2.18 49.11 27.95
N ARG A 261 1.35 48.56 27.06
CA ARG A 261 1.77 48.17 25.72
C ARG A 261 2.50 49.39 25.19
N CYS A 262 3.79 49.23 24.90
CA CYS A 262 4.52 50.21 24.13
C CYS A 262 3.60 50.67 23.01
N ASP A 263 3.50 51.98 22.84
CA ASP A 263 2.68 52.66 21.86
C ASP A 263 3.27 52.38 20.46
N VAL A 264 3.18 51.11 20.03
CA VAL A 264 3.72 50.65 18.75
C VAL A 264 2.88 51.28 17.64
N SER A 265 1.61 51.60 17.90
CA SER A 265 0.78 52.38 16.98
C SER A 265 1.36 53.76 16.71
N SER A 266 1.79 54.53 17.72
CA SER A 266 2.39 55.84 17.46
C SER A 266 3.73 55.75 16.75
N ARG A 267 4.59 54.77 17.08
CA ARG A 267 5.85 54.53 16.35
C ARG A 267 5.65 54.06 14.91
N ILE A 268 4.64 53.23 14.65
CA ILE A 268 4.30 52.80 13.29
C ILE A 268 3.72 53.98 12.52
N CYS A 269 2.86 54.79 13.13
CA CYS A 269 2.33 56.00 12.49
C CYS A 269 3.46 57.00 12.17
N GLU A 270 4.37 57.29 13.10
CA GLU A 270 5.54 58.14 12.83
C GLU A 270 6.46 57.57 11.74
N PHE A 271 6.65 56.25 11.70
CA PHE A 271 7.42 55.59 10.66
C PHE A 271 6.74 55.66 9.29
N LEU A 272 5.43 55.40 9.24
CA LEU A 272 4.63 55.48 8.01
C LEU A 272 4.50 56.92 7.51
N ASP A 273 4.39 57.89 8.41
CA ASP A 273 4.36 59.32 8.08
C ASP A 273 5.74 59.84 7.62
N GLY A 274 6.83 59.19 8.06
CA GLY A 274 8.19 59.46 7.62
C GLY A 274 8.55 58.90 6.23
N LEU A 275 7.75 57.97 5.69
CA LEU A 275 7.98 57.39 4.37
C LEU A 275 7.56 58.37 3.26
N ARG A 276 8.55 59.10 2.73
CA ARG A 276 8.40 59.86 1.48
C ARG A 276 8.38 58.90 0.29
N LEU A 277 7.26 58.20 0.11
CA LEU A 277 7.02 57.42 -1.10
C LEU A 277 7.03 58.39 -2.31
N PRO A 278 7.83 58.12 -3.36
CA PRO A 278 7.80 58.90 -4.58
C PRO A 278 6.38 58.81 -5.15
N ARG A 279 5.66 59.92 -5.14
CA ARG A 279 4.36 60.00 -5.81
C ARG A 279 4.63 60.06 -7.30
N LEU A 280 4.21 59.04 -8.03
CA LEU A 280 4.23 59.03 -9.49
C LEU A 280 3.52 60.28 -9.99
N THR A 281 4.17 61.04 -10.87
CA THR A 281 3.54 62.20 -11.49
C THR A 281 2.40 61.74 -12.39
N HIS A 282 1.39 62.60 -12.60
CA HIS A 282 0.21 62.23 -13.40
C HIS A 282 0.59 61.72 -14.81
N THR A 283 1.71 62.21 -15.35
CA THR A 283 2.30 61.77 -16.62
C THR A 283 2.79 60.31 -16.59
N GLN A 284 3.40 59.86 -15.49
CA GLN A 284 3.88 58.49 -15.33
C GLN A 284 2.74 57.49 -15.11
N VAL A 285 1.68 57.94 -14.44
CA VAL A 285 0.45 57.14 -14.28
C VAL A 285 -0.24 56.96 -15.64
N THR A 286 -0.34 58.02 -16.44
CA THR A 286 -0.91 57.91 -17.80
C THR A 286 -0.06 57.06 -18.75
N GLU A 287 1.27 57.05 -18.59
CA GLU A 287 2.17 56.14 -19.34
C GLU A 287 2.05 54.68 -18.88
N LEU A 288 1.73 54.42 -17.61
CA LEU A 288 1.48 53.08 -17.08
C LEU A 288 0.05 52.56 -17.39
N GLU A 289 -0.89 53.48 -17.60
CA GLU A 289 -2.29 53.19 -17.93
C GLU A 289 -2.54 53.10 -19.46
N THR A 290 -1.59 53.49 -20.31
CA THR A 290 -1.69 53.29 -21.76
C THR A 290 -1.59 51.81 -22.12
N GLU A 291 -2.45 51.35 -23.03
CA GLU A 291 -2.42 49.96 -23.51
C GLU A 291 -1.08 49.66 -24.20
N LEU A 292 -0.42 48.58 -23.77
CA LEU A 292 0.84 48.07 -24.33
C LEU A 292 0.70 47.89 -25.85
N SER A 293 1.44 48.67 -26.63
CA SER A 293 1.41 48.58 -28.08
C SER A 293 2.17 47.32 -28.54
N LEU A 294 1.77 46.79 -29.70
CA LEU A 294 2.42 45.60 -30.29
C LEU A 294 3.89 45.86 -30.64
N GLU A 295 4.25 47.13 -30.83
CA GLU A 295 5.62 47.60 -31.07
C GLU A 295 6.48 47.52 -29.80
N ASP A 296 5.91 47.81 -28.63
CA ASP A 296 6.60 47.66 -27.34
C ASP A 296 6.89 46.19 -27.01
N LEU A 297 5.93 45.30 -27.30
CA LEU A 297 6.12 43.85 -27.15
C LEU A 297 7.16 43.30 -28.14
N GLN A 298 7.18 43.79 -29.38
CA GLN A 298 8.22 43.43 -30.35
C GLN A 298 9.59 43.96 -29.94
N GLY A 299 9.68 45.16 -29.37
CA GLY A 299 10.92 45.73 -28.84
C GLY A 299 11.51 44.87 -27.71
N VAL A 300 10.66 44.43 -26.77
CA VAL A 300 11.08 43.53 -25.68
C VAL A 300 11.46 42.15 -26.21
N LEU A 301 10.70 41.57 -27.15
CA LEU A 301 11.05 40.29 -27.77
C LEU A 301 12.38 40.35 -28.54
N CYS A 302 12.61 41.42 -29.29
CA CYS A 302 13.87 41.65 -30.01
C CYS A 302 15.04 41.86 -29.03
N GLY A 303 14.82 42.58 -27.92
CA GLY A 303 15.82 42.75 -26.86
C GLY A 303 16.12 41.46 -26.09
N MET A 304 15.13 40.58 -25.91
CA MET A 304 15.31 39.26 -25.28
C MET A 304 16.00 38.25 -26.20
N ALA A 305 15.85 38.37 -27.53
CA ALA A 305 16.48 37.49 -28.51
C ALA A 305 17.99 37.76 -28.68
N SER A 306 18.44 39.00 -28.48
CA SER A 306 19.86 39.34 -28.35
C SER A 306 20.26 39.20 -26.88
N GLY A 307 20.86 38.10 -26.46
CA GLY A 307 21.23 37.81 -25.07
C GLY A 307 22.27 38.75 -24.44
N GLY A 308 21.97 40.04 -24.33
CA GLY A 308 22.74 41.06 -23.65
C GLY A 308 22.15 41.34 -22.28
N ARG A 309 22.80 40.83 -21.25
CA ARG A 309 22.56 41.11 -19.83
C ARG A 309 22.68 42.63 -19.61
N GLN A 310 21.57 43.36 -19.50
CA GLN A 310 21.58 44.74 -19.03
C GLN A 310 21.54 44.73 -17.50
N ASP A 311 22.71 44.93 -16.89
CA ASP A 311 22.83 45.19 -15.46
C ASP A 311 22.16 46.55 -15.15
N LEU A 312 21.01 46.50 -14.49
CA LEU A 312 20.30 47.67 -13.96
C LEU A 312 21.02 48.23 -12.73
N THR A 313 22.21 48.79 -12.93
CA THR A 313 22.94 49.54 -11.90
C THR A 313 23.64 50.78 -12.48
N ALA A 314 22.94 51.62 -13.24
CA ALA A 314 23.44 52.97 -13.54
C ALA A 314 22.34 53.86 -14.11
N SER A 315 21.52 54.46 -13.24
CA SER A 315 20.73 55.65 -13.60
C SER A 315 20.41 56.47 -12.35
N GLN A 316 21.44 56.84 -11.58
CA GLN A 316 21.43 58.06 -10.76
C GLN A 316 22.85 58.63 -10.71
N SER A 317 22.95 59.97 -10.83
CA SER A 317 24.16 60.77 -11.08
C SER A 317 24.65 60.67 -12.54
N SER A 318 24.81 61.73 -13.33
CA SER A 318 25.06 63.14 -13.03
C SER A 318 24.53 64.01 -14.18
N PHE A 319 23.80 65.06 -13.83
CA PHE A 319 23.45 66.15 -14.72
C PHE A 319 24.56 67.21 -14.58
N THR A 320 25.49 67.30 -15.53
CA THR A 320 26.36 68.47 -15.67
C THR A 320 26.50 68.84 -17.14
N ALA A 321 26.30 70.13 -17.37
CA ALA A 321 26.17 70.76 -18.67
C ALA A 321 27.51 70.95 -19.41
N HIS A 322 27.33 71.28 -20.69
CA HIS A 322 28.16 72.12 -21.55
C HIS A 322 29.29 71.53 -22.42
N THR A 323 29.01 71.71 -23.72
CA THR A 323 29.83 72.15 -24.85
C THR A 323 30.59 71.13 -25.71
N PRO A 324 30.58 71.33 -27.06
CA PRO A 324 31.01 70.34 -28.03
C PRO A 324 32.38 70.68 -28.63
N GLN A 325 33.29 69.72 -28.77
CA GLN A 325 34.45 69.87 -29.65
C GLN A 325 34.86 68.57 -30.35
N HIS A 326 34.86 68.67 -31.67
CA HIS A 326 35.81 68.11 -32.64
C HIS A 326 35.95 66.59 -32.84
N CYS A 327 35.50 66.20 -34.05
CA CYS A 327 36.16 65.33 -35.03
C CYS A 327 37.54 64.77 -34.66
N PHE A 328 37.77 63.47 -34.85
CA PHE A 328 38.42 62.91 -36.05
C PHE A 328 38.64 61.40 -35.91
N LEU A 329 38.46 60.71 -37.04
CA LEU A 329 39.03 59.44 -37.49
C LEU A 329 40.21 58.85 -36.67
N ASN A 330 40.24 57.52 -36.52
CA ASN A 330 41.19 56.69 -37.28
C ASN A 330 41.09 55.18 -36.97
N TYR A 331 41.16 54.41 -38.07
CA TYR A 331 41.36 52.96 -38.28
C TYR A 331 40.33 51.95 -37.77
#